data_AF-A0A1Z9YDD5-F1
#
_entry.id   AF-A0A1Z9YDD5-F1
#
_cell.length_a   1.000
_cell.length_b   1.000
_cell.length_c   1.000
_cell.angle_alpha   90.00
_cell.angle_beta   90.00
_cell.angle_gamma   90.00
#
_symmetry.space_group_name_H-M   'P 1'
#
loop_
_entity.id
_entity.type
_entity.pdbx_description
1 polymer ?
#
loop_
_entity_poly.entity_id
_entity_poly.type
_entity_poly.pdbx_seq_one_letter_code
_entity_poly.pdbx_strand_id
1 'polypeptide(L)'
;MRTLETLIKRARKDVDALAVEMRRALETRGEIIAEMAACEASIEAEASMFDGTPMAGLGFAAFLDRQKLRKANLDEALKLAEKAHAECQEAMNAAYAELKKLEHLLSMEKTKARVEEEKKEQAVFDERSSQMFGR
;
A
#
# COMPACT_ATOMS: atom_id res chain seq x y z
N MET A 1 8.58 -27.40 6.18
CA MET A 1 9.03 -26.71 4.95
C MET A 1 7.89 -26.35 3.99
N ARG A 2 7.19 -27.30 3.33
CA ARG A 2 6.13 -26.95 2.34
C ARG A 2 5.05 -26.00 2.87
N THR A 3 4.65 -26.14 4.13
CA THR A 3 3.61 -25.29 4.76
C THR A 3 4.04 -23.83 4.92
N LEU A 4 5.26 -23.58 5.40
CA LEU A 4 5.76 -22.22 5.61
C LEU A 4 6.02 -21.49 4.29
N GLU A 5 6.55 -22.19 3.28
CA GLU A 5 6.70 -21.64 1.93
C GLU A 5 5.34 -21.30 1.30
N THR A 6 4.30 -22.10 1.54
CA THR A 6 2.93 -21.78 1.11
C THR A 6 2.38 -20.55 1.83
N LEU A 7 2.64 -20.40 3.13
CA LEU A 7 2.25 -19.20 3.89
C LEU A 7 2.94 -17.94 3.36
N ILE A 8 4.23 -18.01 3.04
CA ILE A 8 4.97 -16.91 2.41
C ILE A 8 4.37 -16.55 1.05
N LYS A 9 4.05 -17.55 0.21
CA LYS A 9 3.39 -17.30 -1.08
C LYS A 9 2.05 -16.61 -0.93
N ARG A 10 1.25 -17.00 0.07
CA ARG A 10 -0.03 -16.34 0.38
C ARG A 10 0.18 -14.91 0.84
N ALA A 11 1.07 -14.69 1.81
CA ALA A 11 1.37 -13.36 2.32
C ALA A 11 1.89 -12.40 1.23
N ARG A 12 2.70 -12.90 0.28
CA ARG A 12 3.10 -12.11 -0.91
C ARG A 12 1.91 -11.70 -1.77
N LYS A 13 0.99 -12.64 -2.04
CA LYS A 13 -0.23 -12.33 -2.79
C LYS A 13 -1.09 -11.29 -2.06
N ASP A 14 -1.16 -11.35 -0.74
CA ASP A 14 -1.91 -10.39 0.07
C ASP A 14 -1.26 -8.99 0.00
N VAL A 15 0.08 -8.92 0.06
CA VAL A 15 0.84 -7.67 -0.17
C VAL A 15 0.60 -7.11 -1.57
N ASP A 16 0.64 -7.95 -2.61
CA ASP A 16 0.41 -7.52 -3.99
C ASP A 16 -1.02 -6.97 -4.17
N ALA A 17 -2.02 -7.62 -3.56
CA ALA A 17 -3.40 -7.15 -3.59
C ALA A 17 -3.55 -5.80 -2.88
N LEU A 18 -2.94 -5.64 -1.70
CA LEU A 18 -2.95 -4.38 -0.97
C LEU A 18 -2.23 -3.25 -1.72
N ALA A 19 -1.16 -3.57 -2.46
CA ALA A 19 -0.45 -2.59 -3.29
C ALA A 19 -1.36 -2.05 -4.42
N VAL A 20 -2.21 -2.90 -5.00
CA VAL A 20 -3.21 -2.48 -6.00
C VAL A 20 -4.25 -1.56 -5.37
N GLU A 21 -4.79 -1.93 -4.20
CA GLU A 21 -5.78 -1.09 -3.50
C GLU A 21 -5.19 0.26 -3.07
N MET A 22 -3.97 0.28 -2.54
CA MET A 22 -3.27 1.51 -2.18
C MET A 22 -3.07 2.42 -3.40
N ARG A 23 -2.69 1.84 -4.54
CA ARG A 23 -2.54 2.59 -5.78
C ARG A 23 -3.87 3.20 -6.23
N ARG A 24 -4.97 2.44 -6.17
CA ARG A 24 -6.32 2.95 -6.49
C ARG A 24 -6.71 4.11 -5.59
N ALA A 25 -6.50 3.98 -4.28
CA ALA A 25 -6.78 5.05 -3.32
C ALA A 25 -5.98 6.33 -3.63
N LEU A 26 -4.70 6.17 -4.04
CA LEU A 26 -3.85 7.28 -4.43
C LEU A 26 -4.30 7.93 -5.74
N GLU A 27 -4.72 7.13 -6.73
CA GLU A 27 -5.29 7.61 -8.00
C GLU A 27 -6.57 8.42 -7.75
N THR A 28 -7.52 7.88 -6.97
CA THR A 28 -8.76 8.59 -6.61
C THR A 28 -8.48 9.90 -5.87
N ARG A 29 -7.52 9.91 -4.94
CA ARG A 29 -7.09 11.15 -4.27
C ARG A 29 -6.54 12.16 -5.29
N GLY A 30 -5.74 11.72 -6.25
CA GLY A 30 -5.20 12.56 -7.31
C GLY A 30 -6.29 13.17 -8.20
N GLU A 31 -7.28 12.37 -8.59
CA GLU A 31 -8.44 12.81 -9.37
C GLU A 31 -9.24 13.89 -8.64
N ILE A 32 -9.51 13.71 -7.34
CA ILE A 32 -10.23 14.70 -6.52
C ILE A 32 -9.45 16.02 -6.45
N ILE A 33 -8.13 15.96 -6.21
CA ILE A 33 -7.29 17.16 -6.18
C ILE A 33 -7.29 17.89 -7.53
N ALA A 34 -7.23 17.14 -8.64
CA ALA A 34 -7.32 17.71 -9.98
C ALA A 34 -8.68 18.37 -10.22
N GLU A 35 -9.78 17.76 -9.77
CA GLU A 35 -11.12 18.35 -9.84
C GLU A 35 -11.26 19.62 -9.00
N MET A 36 -10.66 19.67 -7.81
CA MET A 36 -10.63 20.87 -6.99
C MET A 36 -9.91 22.01 -7.69
N ALA A 37 -8.74 21.75 -8.27
CA ALA A 37 -8.01 22.74 -9.06
C ALA A 37 -8.81 23.22 -10.29
N ALA A 38 -9.50 22.30 -10.97
CA ALA A 38 -10.39 22.65 -12.08
C ALA A 38 -11.59 23.51 -11.64
N CYS A 39 -12.12 23.25 -10.44
CA CYS A 39 -13.19 24.06 -9.85
C CYS A 39 -12.71 25.51 -9.59
N GLU A 40 -11.52 25.66 -9.02
CA GLU A 40 -10.90 26.97 -8.77
C GLU A 40 -10.62 27.73 -10.07
N ALA A 41 -10.04 27.06 -11.06
CA ALA A 41 -9.81 27.64 -12.40
C ALA A 41 -11.14 28.05 -13.08
N SER A 42 -12.20 27.28 -12.91
CA SER A 42 -13.52 27.61 -13.45
C SER A 42 -14.11 28.86 -12.78
N ILE A 43 -13.89 29.06 -11.48
CA ILE A 43 -14.33 30.27 -10.78
C ILE A 43 -13.58 31.49 -11.30
N GLU A 44 -12.27 31.40 -11.47
CA GLU A 44 -11.44 32.48 -12.01
C GLU A 44 -11.84 32.86 -13.44
N ALA A 45 -12.09 31.86 -14.28
CA ALA A 45 -12.56 32.08 -15.64
C ALA A 45 -13.90 32.82 -15.67
N GLU A 46 -14.88 32.36 -14.89
CA GLU A 46 -16.20 33.00 -14.84
C GLU A 46 -16.13 34.42 -14.27
N ALA A 47 -15.29 34.63 -13.25
CA ALA A 47 -15.04 35.96 -12.68
C ALA A 47 -14.42 36.92 -13.70
N SER A 48 -13.54 36.43 -14.59
CA SER A 48 -12.93 37.24 -15.65
C SER A 48 -13.90 37.66 -16.76
N MET A 49 -14.99 36.90 -16.93
CA MET A 49 -16.04 37.19 -17.92
C MET A 49 -17.18 38.04 -17.35
N PHE A 50 -17.15 38.33 -16.06
CA PHE A 50 -18.17 39.13 -15.39
C PHE A 50 -18.12 40.60 -15.84
N ASP A 51 -19.22 41.09 -16.44
CA ASP A 51 -19.31 42.43 -17.01
C ASP A 51 -19.89 43.50 -16.07
N GLY A 52 -20.21 43.13 -14.82
CA GLY A 52 -20.78 44.04 -13.82
C GLY A 52 -22.27 44.34 -13.97
N THR A 53 -22.95 43.78 -14.97
CA THR A 53 -24.38 44.03 -15.17
C THR A 53 -25.22 43.31 -14.10
N PRO A 54 -26.39 43.86 -13.70
CA PRO A 54 -27.27 43.21 -12.71
C PRO A 54 -27.70 41.78 -13.09
N MET A 55 -27.93 41.54 -14.39
CA MET A 55 -28.29 40.21 -14.90
C MET A 55 -27.11 39.24 -14.87
N ALA A 56 -25.90 39.68 -15.22
CA ALA A 56 -24.70 38.87 -15.04
C ALA A 56 -24.44 38.59 -13.55
N GLY A 57 -24.77 39.53 -12.66
CA GLY A 57 -24.59 39.38 -11.21
C GLY A 57 -25.42 38.26 -10.62
N LEU A 58 -26.68 38.14 -11.05
CA LEU A 58 -27.57 37.05 -10.64
C LEU A 58 -27.06 35.68 -11.14
N GLY A 59 -26.62 35.61 -12.40
CA GLY A 59 -26.04 34.39 -12.97
C GLY A 59 -24.77 33.96 -12.26
N PHE A 60 -23.86 34.90 -12.02
CA PHE A 60 -22.60 34.66 -11.35
C PHE A 60 -22.79 34.23 -9.88
N ALA A 61 -23.73 34.85 -9.15
CA ALA A 61 -24.04 34.44 -7.78
C ALA A 61 -24.55 32.98 -7.72
N ALA A 62 -25.48 32.60 -8.61
CA ALA A 62 -25.98 31.23 -8.68
C ALA A 62 -24.89 30.22 -9.07
N PHE A 63 -23.98 30.61 -9.96
CA PHE A 63 -22.80 29.82 -10.31
C PHE A 63 -21.88 29.61 -9.09
N LEU A 64 -21.55 30.69 -8.36
CA LEU A 64 -20.70 30.61 -7.18
C LEU A 64 -21.29 29.70 -6.10
N ASP A 65 -22.60 29.74 -5.88
CA ASP A 65 -23.24 28.87 -4.89
C ASP A 65 -23.17 27.39 -5.27
N ARG A 66 -23.28 27.07 -6.58
CA ARG A 66 -23.04 25.71 -7.08
C ARG A 66 -21.59 25.28 -6.89
N GLN A 67 -20.63 26.17 -7.15
CA GLN A 67 -19.22 25.85 -6.96
C GLN A 67 -18.83 25.69 -5.49
N LYS A 68 -19.43 26.46 -4.57
CA LYS A 68 -19.28 26.25 -3.12
C LYS A 68 -19.76 24.87 -2.69
N LEU A 69 -20.96 24.46 -3.15
CA LEU A 69 -21.49 23.12 -2.86
C LEU A 69 -20.58 22.03 -3.43
N ARG A 70 -20.12 22.20 -4.68
CA ARG A 70 -19.19 21.26 -5.30
C ARG A 70 -17.88 21.16 -4.52
N LYS A 71 -17.30 22.29 -4.08
CA LYS A 71 -16.08 22.31 -3.28
C LYS A 71 -16.27 21.59 -1.94
N ALA A 72 -17.39 21.83 -1.26
CA ALA A 72 -17.70 21.11 -0.01
C ALA A 72 -17.80 19.59 -0.22
N ASN A 73 -18.43 19.15 -1.31
CA ASN A 73 -18.51 17.72 -1.66
C ASN A 73 -17.13 17.13 -1.99
N LEU A 74 -16.29 17.86 -2.72
CA LEU A 74 -14.92 17.45 -3.05
C LEU A 74 -14.04 17.40 -1.80
N ASP A 75 -14.18 18.34 -0.86
CA ASP A 75 -13.47 18.33 0.42
C ASP A 75 -13.85 17.12 1.27
N GLU A 76 -15.13 16.74 1.30
CA GLU A 76 -15.59 15.52 1.98
C GLU A 76 -15.05 14.27 1.29
N ALA A 77 -15.13 14.20 -0.04
CA ALA A 77 -14.56 13.11 -0.82
C ALA A 77 -13.06 12.95 -0.60
N LEU A 78 -12.32 14.07 -0.54
CA LEU A 78 -10.88 14.08 -0.29
C LEU A 78 -10.57 13.50 1.09
N LYS A 79 -11.30 13.90 2.14
CA LYS A 79 -11.13 13.34 3.49
C LYS A 79 -11.35 11.83 3.52
N LEU A 80 -12.37 11.34 2.81
CA LEU A 80 -12.64 9.91 2.70
C LEU A 80 -11.51 9.18 1.95
N ALA A 81 -11.02 9.74 0.85
CA ALA A 81 -9.92 9.18 0.08
C ALA A 81 -8.60 9.16 0.87
N GLU A 82 -8.30 10.21 1.64
CA GLU A 82 -7.13 10.27 2.52
C GLU A 82 -7.20 9.24 3.64
N LYS A 83 -8.39 9.08 4.24
CA LYS A 83 -8.62 8.03 5.24
C LYS A 83 -8.43 6.64 4.64
N ALA A 84 -9.01 6.36 3.47
CA ALA A 84 -8.85 5.09 2.79
C ALA A 84 -7.38 4.79 2.44
N HIS A 85 -6.64 5.81 1.99
CA HIS A 85 -5.21 5.68 1.73
C HIS A 85 -4.42 5.35 3.00
N ALA A 86 -4.71 6.03 4.12
CA ALA A 86 -4.07 5.75 5.41
C ALA A 86 -4.35 4.32 5.89
N GLU A 87 -5.61 3.86 5.80
CA GLU A 87 -6.00 2.49 6.15
C GLU A 87 -5.29 1.45 5.27
N CYS A 88 -5.19 1.69 3.95
CA CYS A 88 -4.44 0.83 3.04
C CYS A 88 -2.95 0.79 3.38
N GLN A 89 -2.36 1.93 3.74
CA GLN A 89 -0.96 2.02 4.13
C GLN A 89 -0.68 1.25 5.43
N GLU A 90 -1.55 1.36 6.43
CA GLU A 90 -1.46 0.58 7.66
C GLU A 90 -1.58 -0.93 7.39
N ALA A 91 -2.56 -1.34 6.59
CA ALA A 91 -2.74 -2.74 6.19
C ALA A 91 -1.52 -3.27 5.43
N MET A 92 -0.95 -2.49 4.50
CA MET A 92 0.24 -2.86 3.75
C MET A 92 1.46 -3.02 4.66
N ASN A 93 1.65 -2.10 5.61
CA ASN A 93 2.74 -2.21 6.60
C ASN A 93 2.59 -3.47 7.46
N ALA A 94 1.38 -3.78 7.92
CA ALA A 94 1.10 -4.99 8.69
C ALA A 94 1.39 -6.27 7.88
N ALA A 95 0.95 -6.32 6.62
CA ALA A 95 1.18 -7.44 5.72
C ALA A 95 2.68 -7.64 5.44
N TYR A 96 3.44 -6.57 5.23
CA TYR A 96 4.90 -6.64 5.08
C TYR A 96 5.59 -7.15 6.35
N ALA A 97 5.16 -6.69 7.53
CA ALA A 97 5.72 -7.15 8.80
C ALA A 97 5.50 -8.66 8.98
N GLU A 98 4.31 -9.15 8.66
CA GLU A 98 4.00 -10.58 8.69
C GLU A 98 4.82 -11.37 7.68
N LEU A 99 4.91 -10.90 6.43
CA LEU A 99 5.73 -11.53 5.40
C LEU A 99 7.20 -11.64 5.86
N LYS A 100 7.76 -10.57 6.43
CA LYS A 100 9.15 -10.56 6.92
C LYS A 100 9.36 -11.52 8.08
N LYS A 101 8.38 -11.64 8.98
CA LYS A 101 8.40 -12.63 10.06
C LYS A 101 8.45 -14.05 9.50
N LEU A 102 7.62 -14.37 8.50
CA LEU A 102 7.61 -15.69 7.86
C LEU A 102 8.92 -15.97 7.12
N GLU A 103 9.46 -14.99 6.38
CA GLU A 103 10.75 -15.12 5.69
C GLU A 103 11.90 -15.37 6.67
N HIS A 104 11.89 -14.69 7.83
CA HIS A 104 12.87 -14.90 8.88
C HIS A 104 12.78 -16.32 9.47
N LEU A 105 11.56 -16.80 9.78
CA LEU A 105 11.36 -18.17 10.27
C LEU A 105 11.87 -19.21 9.27
N LEU A 106 11.62 -19.02 7.97
CA LEU A 106 12.12 -19.91 6.93
C LEU A 106 13.65 -19.95 6.93
N SER A 107 14.29 -18.78 7.06
CA SER A 107 15.75 -18.70 7.11
C SER A 107 16.30 -19.44 8.33
N MET A 108 15.69 -19.26 9.50
CA MET A 108 16.12 -19.95 10.72
C MET A 108 15.99 -21.48 10.59
N GLU A 109 14.88 -21.96 10.02
CA GLU A 109 14.69 -23.40 9.76
C GLU A 109 15.75 -23.95 8.82
N LYS A 110 16.05 -23.25 7.72
CA LYS A 110 17.09 -23.65 6.77
C LYS A 110 18.48 -23.70 7.42
N THR A 111 18.81 -22.71 8.23
CA THR A 111 20.08 -22.70 8.97
C THR A 111 20.16 -23.87 9.96
N LYS A 112 19.08 -24.15 10.70
CA LYS A 112 19.04 -25.30 11.63
C LYS A 112 19.20 -26.63 10.90
N ALA A 113 18.49 -26.82 9.80
CA ALA A 113 18.60 -28.04 8.98
C ALA A 113 20.03 -28.25 8.47
N ARG A 114 20.69 -27.18 7.99
CA ARG A 114 22.09 -27.24 7.53
C ARG A 114 23.04 -27.62 8.66
N VAL A 115 22.89 -27.02 9.84
CA VAL A 115 23.71 -27.34 11.02
C VAL A 115 23.49 -28.79 11.47
N GLU A 116 22.27 -29.32 11.39
CA GLU A 116 21.99 -30.72 11.70
C GLU A 116 22.60 -31.69 10.68
N GLU A 117 22.58 -31.34 9.39
CA GLU A 117 23.26 -32.11 8.34
C GLU A 117 24.78 -32.11 8.55
N GLU A 118 25.39 -30.93 8.76
CA GLU A 118 26.82 -30.80 9.06
C GLU A 118 27.23 -31.63 10.30
N LYS A 119 26.40 -31.64 11.36
CA LYS A 119 26.62 -32.47 12.55
C LYS A 119 26.54 -33.97 12.26
N LYS A 120 25.59 -34.40 11.43
CA LYS A 120 25.45 -35.81 11.03
C LYS A 120 26.65 -36.25 10.20
N GLU A 121 27.08 -35.43 9.24
CA GLU A 121 28.25 -35.71 8.42
C GLU A 121 29.53 -35.80 9.27
N GLN A 122 29.71 -34.90 10.23
CA GLN A 122 30.84 -34.93 11.15
C GLN A 122 30.82 -36.17 12.04
N ALA A 123 29.66 -36.55 12.61
CA ALA A 123 29.54 -37.77 13.41
C ALA A 123 29.89 -39.04 12.60
N VAL A 124 29.45 -39.12 11.33
CA VAL A 124 29.80 -40.22 10.43
C VAL A 124 31.30 -40.24 10.12
N PHE A 125 31.92 -39.07 9.93
CA PHE A 125 33.36 -38.96 9.70
C PHE A 125 34.16 -39.41 10.93
N ASP A 126 33.79 -38.97 12.12
CA ASP A 126 34.44 -39.33 13.38
C ASP A 126 34.32 -40.84 13.66
N GLU A 127 33.14 -41.43 13.43
CA GLU A 127 32.93 -42.87 13.55
C GLU A 127 33.83 -43.65 12.59
N ARG A 128 33.88 -43.25 11.31
CA ARG A 128 34.73 -43.90 10.30
C ARG A 128 36.22 -43.74 10.59
N SER A 129 36.64 -42.60 11.11
CA SER A 129 38.02 -42.34 11.55
C SER A 129 38.40 -43.26 12.72
N SER A 130 37.54 -43.35 13.76
CA SER A 130 37.77 -44.21 14.91
C SER A 130 37.90 -45.70 14.54
N GLN A 131 37.14 -46.17 13.55
CA GLN A 131 37.23 -47.55 13.04
C GLN A 131 38.52 -47.83 12.26
N MET A 132 39.10 -46.82 11.59
CA MET A 132 40.37 -46.96 10.86
C MET A 132 41.59 -46.97 11.78
N PHE A 133 41.60 -46.15 12.84
CA PHE A 133 42.72 -46.07 13.78
C PHE A 133 42.65 -47.10 14.93
N GLY A 134 41.53 -47.83 15.06
CA GLY A 134 41.35 -48.91 16.03
C GLY A 134 41.75 -50.31 15.56
N ARG A 135 42.37 -50.43 14.38
CA ARG A 135 42.99 -51.67 13.85
C ARG A 135 44.50 -51.55 13.90
#